data_AF-A0A8S3IRS8-F1
#
_entry.id   AF-A0A8S3IRS8-F1
#
_cell.length_a   1.000
_cell.length_b   1.000
_cell.length_c   1.000
_cell.angle_alpha   90.00
_cell.angle_beta   90.00
_cell.angle_gamma   90.00
#
_symmetry.space_group_name_H-M   'P 1'
#
loop_
_entity.id
_entity.type
_entity.pdbx_description
1 polymer ?
#
loop_
_entity_poly.entity_id
_entity_poly.type
_entity_poly.pdbx_seq_one_letter_code
_entity_poly.pdbx_strand_id
1 'polypeptide(L)'
;MTNNEAQNELISYSKAGQIVQEVFSSIRTVLSLNGGNFELERYKRSLLDTAMSSILGFIFSSIILYNDNELNISDILVVISVFAQGISVFAYIGPFIQSALEARTAATSIFQIIDQREEFQNAKSININGHIQFKNVNFNYPSRKDVTVLNNLNLMIQN
;
A
#
# COMPACT_ATOMS: atom_id res chain seq x y z
N MET A 1 -22.64 24.26 -28.36
CA MET A 1 -23.24 23.35 -27.37
C MET A 1 -22.19 22.51 -26.63
N THR A 2 -21.06 22.18 -27.25
CA THR A 2 -19.91 21.45 -26.66
C THR A 2 -19.33 22.05 -25.36
N ASN A 3 -19.33 23.37 -25.19
CA ASN A 3 -18.77 24.01 -24.00
C ASN A 3 -19.56 23.66 -22.71
N ASN A 4 -20.88 23.49 -22.79
CA ASN A 4 -21.69 23.22 -21.61
C ASN A 4 -21.51 21.78 -21.09
N GLU A 5 -21.37 20.81 -21.99
CA GLU A 5 -21.18 19.39 -21.64
C GLU A 5 -19.79 19.13 -21.08
N ALA A 6 -18.74 19.70 -21.70
CA ALA A 6 -17.38 19.64 -21.17
C ALA A 6 -17.27 20.32 -19.78
N GLN A 7 -18.01 21.42 -19.57
CA GLN A 7 -18.08 22.04 -18.26
C GLN A 7 -18.82 21.17 -17.23
N ASN A 8 -19.89 20.47 -17.61
CA ASN A 8 -20.60 19.56 -16.73
C ASN A 8 -19.76 18.33 -16.32
N GLU A 9 -18.97 17.79 -17.23
CA GLU A 9 -18.02 16.70 -16.94
C GLU A 9 -16.93 17.17 -15.98
N LEU A 10 -16.34 18.35 -16.25
CA LEU A 10 -15.35 18.97 -15.36
C LEU A 10 -15.93 19.28 -13.98
N ILE A 11 -17.19 19.71 -13.89
CA ILE A 11 -17.90 19.95 -12.62
C ILE A 11 -18.07 18.63 -11.85
N SER A 12 -18.36 17.53 -12.53
CA SER A 12 -18.50 16.21 -11.90
C SER A 12 -17.16 15.67 -11.36
N TYR A 13 -16.08 15.84 -12.13
CA TYR A 13 -14.71 15.55 -11.68
C TYR A 13 -14.29 16.46 -10.51
N SER A 14 -14.62 17.75 -10.58
CA SER A 14 -14.34 18.72 -9.50
C SER A 14 -15.05 18.34 -8.20
N LYS A 15 -16.28 17.81 -8.29
CA LYS A 15 -17.05 17.31 -7.14
C LYS A 15 -16.38 16.10 -6.47
N ALA A 16 -15.87 15.16 -7.26
CA ALA A 16 -15.09 14.03 -6.73
C ALA A 16 -13.78 14.52 -6.08
N GLY A 17 -13.10 15.50 -6.71
CA GLY A 17 -11.90 16.13 -6.19
C GLY A 17 -12.14 16.88 -4.87
N GLN A 18 -13.26 17.58 -4.74
CA GLN A 18 -13.66 18.25 -3.50
C GLN A 18 -13.88 17.27 -2.36
N ILE A 19 -14.53 16.13 -2.61
CA ILE A 19 -14.72 15.06 -1.60
C ILE A 19 -13.37 14.56 -1.09
N VAL A 20 -12.43 14.27 -2.00
CA VAL A 20 -11.08 13.83 -1.65
C VAL A 20 -10.33 14.88 -0.84
N GLN A 21 -10.41 16.14 -1.29
CA GLN A 21 -9.74 17.26 -0.63
C GLN A 21 -10.30 17.50 0.78
N GLU A 22 -11.62 17.40 0.96
CA GLU A 22 -12.28 17.48 2.26
C GLU A 22 -11.79 16.36 3.20
N VAL A 23 -11.73 15.13 2.70
CA VAL A 23 -11.27 13.96 3.46
C VAL A 23 -9.80 14.08 3.83
N PHE A 24 -8.93 14.52 2.93
CA PHE A 24 -7.51 14.70 3.25
C PHE A 24 -7.27 15.85 4.22
N SER A 25 -7.98 16.97 4.05
CA SER A 25 -7.89 18.11 4.96
C SER A 25 -8.36 17.78 6.38
N SER A 26 -9.21 16.77 6.54
CA SER A 26 -9.80 16.37 7.82
C SER A 26 -9.53 14.91 8.19
N ILE A 27 -8.47 14.29 7.66
CA ILE A 27 -8.24 12.85 7.72
C ILE A 27 -8.21 12.29 9.15
N ARG A 28 -7.67 13.06 10.10
CA ARG A 28 -7.61 12.67 11.52
C ARG A 28 -9.02 12.60 12.13
N THR A 29 -9.91 13.48 11.72
CA THR A 29 -11.32 13.47 12.13
C THR A 29 -12.05 12.27 11.55
N VAL A 30 -11.87 12.00 10.24
CA VAL A 30 -12.47 10.83 9.57
C VAL A 30 -12.02 9.52 10.23
N LEU A 31 -10.73 9.41 10.57
CA LEU A 31 -10.19 8.25 11.28
C LEU A 31 -10.73 8.15 12.72
N SER A 32 -10.84 9.27 13.44
CA SER A 32 -11.38 9.30 14.80
C SER A 32 -12.87 8.91 14.89
N LEU A 33 -13.63 9.16 13.82
CA LEU A 33 -15.05 8.82 13.71
C LEU A 33 -15.27 7.46 13.03
N ASN A 34 -14.19 6.74 12.68
CA ASN A 34 -14.23 5.51 11.88
C ASN A 34 -15.04 5.66 10.57
N GLY A 35 -15.06 6.87 10.01
CA GLY A 35 -15.86 7.26 8.84
C GLY A 35 -15.24 6.90 7.49
N GLY A 36 -14.12 6.17 7.48
CA GLY A 36 -13.36 5.89 6.25
C GLY A 36 -14.20 5.20 5.18
N ASN A 37 -14.99 4.19 5.54
CA ASN A 37 -15.83 3.47 4.58
C ASN A 37 -16.94 4.36 3.98
N PHE A 38 -17.51 5.25 4.80
CA PHE A 38 -18.56 6.16 4.33
C PHE A 38 -18.02 7.15 3.29
N GLU A 39 -16.84 7.71 3.54
CA GLU A 39 -16.17 8.63 2.61
C GLU A 39 -15.72 7.94 1.31
N LEU A 40 -15.29 6.68 1.42
CA LEU A 40 -14.92 5.85 0.28
C LEU A 40 -16.12 5.57 -0.63
N GLU A 41 -17.29 5.26 -0.06
CA GLU A 41 -18.53 5.08 -0.81
C GLU A 41 -19.03 6.39 -1.45
N ARG A 42 -18.88 7.52 -0.74
CA ARG A 42 -19.20 8.86 -1.27
C ARG A 42 -18.33 9.19 -2.49
N TYR A 43 -17.03 8.93 -2.41
CA TYR A 43 -16.10 9.12 -3.51
C TYR A 43 -16.38 8.19 -4.69
N LYS A 44 -16.63 6.89 -4.44
CA LYS A 44 -17.00 5.92 -5.49
C LYS A 44 -18.24 6.34 -6.26
N ARG A 45 -19.30 6.80 -5.58
CA ARG A 45 -20.51 7.27 -6.24
C ARG A 45 -20.24 8.47 -7.15
N SER A 46 -19.48 9.46 -6.67
CA SER A 46 -19.11 10.62 -7.49
C SER A 46 -18.24 10.23 -8.69
N LEU A 47 -17.37 9.24 -8.55
CA LEU A 47 -16.55 8.71 -9.65
C LEU A 47 -17.37 7.95 -10.69
N LEU A 48 -18.34 7.15 -10.28
CA LEU A 48 -19.22 6.40 -11.18
C LEU A 48 -20.06 7.35 -12.03
N ASP A 49 -20.66 8.37 -11.41
CA ASP A 49 -21.43 9.40 -12.11
C ASP A 49 -20.56 10.13 -13.14
N THR A 50 -19.31 10.42 -12.76
CA THR A 50 -18.34 11.08 -13.65
C THR A 50 -17.95 10.18 -14.83
N ALA A 51 -17.60 8.91 -14.59
CA ALA A 51 -17.22 7.97 -15.63
C ALA A 51 -18.34 7.74 -16.66
N MET A 52 -19.60 7.67 -16.21
CA MET A 52 -20.74 7.57 -17.12
C MET A 52 -20.90 8.81 -17.99
N SER A 53 -20.64 10.00 -17.45
CA SER A 53 -20.68 11.26 -18.22
C SER A 53 -19.58 11.32 -19.28
N SER A 54 -18.36 10.86 -18.97
CA SER A 54 -17.23 10.79 -19.90
C SER A 54 -17.49 9.84 -21.07
N ILE A 55 -18.06 8.65 -20.80
CA ILE A 55 -18.40 7.67 -21.84
C ILE A 55 -19.46 8.25 -22.79
N LEU A 56 -20.46 8.94 -22.25
CA LEU A 56 -21.51 9.56 -23.04
C LEU A 56 -20.96 10.70 -23.91
N GLY A 57 -20.09 11.55 -23.35
CA GLY A 57 -19.42 12.63 -24.07
C GLY A 57 -18.53 12.13 -25.21
N PHE A 58 -17.86 11.00 -25.02
CA PHE A 58 -17.03 10.38 -26.05
C PHE A 58 -17.86 9.82 -27.23
N ILE A 59 -19.00 9.20 -26.93
CA ILE A 59 -19.96 8.72 -27.95
C ILE A 59 -20.54 9.92 -28.71
N PHE A 60 -20.94 10.98 -28.01
CA PHE A 60 -21.52 12.17 -28.61
C PHE A 60 -20.53 12.92 -29.51
N SER A 61 -19.29 13.07 -29.05
CA SER A 61 -18.18 13.65 -29.83
C SER A 61 -17.91 12.87 -31.12
N SER A 62 -17.91 11.53 -31.03
CA SER A 62 -17.71 10.65 -32.19
C SER A 62 -18.82 10.77 -33.25
N ILE A 63 -20.07 11.01 -32.83
CA ILE A 63 -21.21 11.23 -33.72
C ILE A 63 -21.14 12.61 -34.40
N ILE A 64 -20.65 13.64 -33.70
CA ILE A 64 -20.46 14.98 -34.28
C ILE A 64 -19.39 14.93 -35.37
N LEU A 65 -18.24 14.31 -35.08
CA LEU A 65 -17.14 14.15 -36.03
C LEU A 65 -17.50 13.25 -37.24
N TYR A 66 -18.41 12.30 -37.05
CA TYR A 66 -19.00 11.54 -38.16
C TYR A 66 -19.84 12.42 -39.10
N ASN A 67 -20.70 13.28 -38.51
CA ASN A 67 -21.58 14.15 -39.29
C ASN A 67 -20.82 15.22 -40.09
N ASP A 68 -19.64 15.64 -39.62
CA ASP A 68 -18.76 16.59 -40.33
C ASP A 68 -17.94 15.91 -41.46
N ASN A 69 -18.18 14.61 -41.74
CA ASN A 69 -17.41 13.78 -42.69
C ASN A 69 -15.89 13.74 -42.42
N GLU A 70 -15.46 14.12 -41.22
CA GLU A 70 -14.05 14.06 -40.82
C GLU A 70 -13.64 12.64 -40.40
N LEU A 71 -14.60 11.82 -39.94
CA LEU A 71 -14.37 10.44 -39.52
C LEU A 71 -15.24 9.45 -40.29
N ASN A 72 -14.64 8.31 -40.66
CA ASN A 72 -15.39 7.17 -41.17
C ASN A 72 -15.94 6.31 -40.02
N ILE A 73 -16.95 5.49 -40.33
CA ILE A 73 -17.51 4.52 -39.38
C ILE A 73 -16.42 3.59 -38.80
N SER A 74 -15.42 3.24 -39.61
CA SER A 74 -14.27 2.44 -39.18
C SER A 74 -13.45 3.12 -38.07
N ASP A 75 -13.28 4.44 -38.15
CA ASP A 75 -12.45 5.19 -37.20
C ASP A 75 -13.15 5.25 -35.83
N ILE A 76 -14.47 5.43 -35.83
CA ILE A 76 -15.30 5.41 -34.61
C ILE A 76 -15.27 4.03 -33.95
N LEU A 77 -15.37 2.96 -34.74
CA LEU A 77 -15.29 1.59 -34.22
C LEU A 77 -13.92 1.29 -33.61
N VAL A 78 -12.84 1.75 -34.24
CA VAL A 78 -11.47 1.60 -33.70
C VAL A 78 -11.35 2.34 -32.37
N VAL A 79 -11.82 3.59 -32.32
CA VAL A 79 -11.72 4.46 -31.14
C VAL A 79 -12.48 3.87 -29.94
N ILE A 80 -13.73 3.42 -30.12
CA ILE A 80 -14.50 2.76 -29.07
C ILE A 80 -13.84 1.45 -28.62
N SER A 81 -13.32 0.67 -29.57
CA SER A 81 -12.67 -0.61 -29.28
C SER A 81 -11.38 -0.46 -28.49
N VAL A 82 -10.55 0.55 -28.81
CA VAL A 82 -9.31 0.83 -28.08
C VAL A 82 -9.61 1.30 -26.66
N PHE A 83 -10.64 2.13 -26.48
CA PHE A 83 -11.05 2.61 -25.15
C PHE A 83 -11.56 1.47 -24.26
N ALA A 84 -12.43 0.60 -24.79
CA ALA A 84 -12.94 -0.57 -24.07
C ALA A 84 -11.83 -1.56 -23.67
N GLN A 85 -10.85 -1.77 -24.57
CA GLN A 85 -9.68 -2.59 -24.27
C GLN A 85 -8.78 -1.96 -23.22
N GLY A 86 -8.58 -0.63 -23.26
CA GLY A 86 -7.80 0.11 -22.27
C GLY A 86 -8.31 -0.09 -20.84
N ILE A 87 -9.62 0.04 -20.63
CA ILE A 87 -10.27 -0.22 -19.32
C ILE A 87 -10.02 -1.67 -18.88
N SER A 88 -10.13 -2.62 -19.80
CA SER A 88 -9.97 -4.05 -19.52
C SER A 88 -8.53 -4.40 -19.10
N VAL A 89 -7.51 -3.78 -19.72
CA VAL A 89 -6.09 -3.98 -19.35
C VAL A 89 -5.81 -3.57 -17.90
N PHE A 90 -6.43 -2.49 -17.42
CA PHE A 90 -6.30 -2.08 -16.02
C PHE A 90 -6.93 -3.08 -15.04
N ALA A 91 -7.99 -3.79 -15.43
CA ALA A 91 -8.57 -4.83 -14.59
C ALA A 91 -7.60 -6.01 -14.39
N TYR A 92 -6.78 -6.33 -15.39
CA TYR A 92 -5.78 -7.41 -15.30
C TYR A 92 -4.53 -7.06 -14.49
N ILE A 93 -4.29 -5.77 -14.17
CA ILE A 93 -3.12 -5.39 -13.37
C ILE A 93 -3.29 -5.66 -11.88
N GLY A 94 -4.55 -5.78 -11.40
CA GLY A 94 -4.88 -5.96 -9.99
C GLY A 94 -4.13 -7.11 -9.30
N PRO A 95 -4.11 -8.33 -9.87
CA PRO A 95 -3.37 -9.46 -9.31
C PRO A 95 -1.86 -9.20 -9.15
N PHE A 96 -1.23 -8.49 -10.09
CA PHE A 96 0.21 -8.18 -10.01
C PHE A 96 0.55 -7.24 -8.85
N ILE A 97 -0.33 -6.27 -8.56
CA ILE A 97 -0.18 -5.39 -7.41
C ILE A 97 -0.21 -6.21 -6.11
N GLN A 98 -1.14 -7.17 -6.01
CA GLN A 98 -1.24 -8.03 -4.82
C GLN A 98 0.00 -8.92 -4.65
N SER A 99 0.45 -9.59 -5.70
CA SER A 99 1.67 -10.41 -5.64
C SER A 99 2.91 -9.59 -5.27
N ALA A 100 3.02 -8.34 -5.73
CA ALA A 100 4.11 -7.45 -5.34
C ALA A 100 4.07 -7.07 -3.85
N LEU A 101 2.87 -6.83 -3.29
CA LEU A 101 2.71 -6.54 -1.87
C LEU A 101 3.05 -7.75 -0.98
N GLU A 102 2.62 -8.94 -1.39
CA GLU A 102 2.95 -10.20 -0.70
C GLU A 102 4.46 -10.45 -0.73
N ALA A 103 5.09 -10.32 -1.90
CA ALA A 103 6.53 -10.47 -2.07
C ALA A 103 7.30 -9.48 -1.19
N ARG A 104 6.86 -8.21 -1.11
CA ARG A 104 7.46 -7.20 -0.24
C ARG A 104 7.36 -7.57 1.24
N THR A 105 6.23 -8.11 1.65
CA THR A 105 5.99 -8.53 3.04
C THR A 105 6.88 -9.72 3.40
N ALA A 106 6.96 -10.74 2.54
CA ALA A 106 7.84 -11.88 2.73
C ALA A 106 9.32 -11.48 2.76
N ALA A 107 9.74 -10.60 1.84
CA ALA A 107 11.10 -10.08 1.79
C ALA A 107 11.49 -9.33 3.06
N THR A 108 10.55 -8.59 3.68
CA THR A 108 10.81 -7.86 4.93
C THR A 108 11.30 -8.79 6.03
N SER A 109 10.66 -9.95 6.22
CA SER A 109 11.08 -10.93 7.24
C SER A 109 12.46 -11.52 6.95
N ILE A 110 12.78 -11.74 5.68
CA ILE A 110 14.11 -12.26 5.27
C ILE A 110 15.19 -11.21 5.52
N PHE A 111 14.96 -9.98 5.07
CA PHE A 111 15.93 -8.88 5.24
C PHE A 111 16.16 -8.53 6.72
N GLN A 112 15.14 -8.64 7.58
CA GLN A 112 15.32 -8.47 9.03
C GLN A 112 16.34 -9.43 9.63
N ILE A 113 16.42 -10.67 9.13
CA ILE A 113 17.39 -11.67 9.59
C ILE A 113 18.76 -11.38 8.99
N ILE A 114 18.82 -11.05 7.68
CA ILE A 114 20.09 -10.75 6.99
C ILE A 114 20.78 -9.52 7.60
N ASP A 115 20.01 -8.48 7.94
CA ASP A 115 20.52 -7.24 8.52
C ASP A 115 20.86 -7.38 10.01
N GLN A 116 20.52 -8.51 10.64
CA GLN A 116 20.89 -8.79 12.01
C GLN A 116 22.40 -9.06 12.10
N ARG A 117 23.15 -8.02 12.45
CA ARG A 117 24.59 -8.16 12.72
C ARG A 117 24.82 -8.96 14.00
N GLU A 118 25.46 -10.12 13.88
CA GLU A 118 26.02 -10.81 15.03
C GLU A 118 27.23 -10.02 15.57
N GLU A 119 27.23 -9.71 16.87
CA GLU A 119 28.42 -9.21 17.57
C GLU A 119 29.44 -10.36 17.73
N PHE A 120 30.00 -10.83 16.62
CA PHE A 120 31.18 -11.70 16.67
C PHE A 120 32.36 -10.86 17.15
N GLN A 121 32.55 -10.81 18.47
CA GLN A 121 33.85 -10.44 19.03
C GLN A 121 34.83 -11.56 18.67
N ASN A 122 35.77 -11.28 17.76
CA ASN A 122 36.87 -12.17 17.47
C ASN A 122 37.52 -12.59 18.80
N ALA A 123 37.50 -13.89 19.10
CA ALA A 123 38.09 -14.42 20.31
C ALA A 123 39.60 -14.11 20.30
N LYS A 124 40.03 -13.16 21.14
CA LYS A 124 41.46 -12.96 21.39
C LYS A 124 42.00 -14.26 22.00
N SER A 125 43.20 -14.67 21.58
CA SER A 125 43.91 -15.74 22.28
C SER A 125 44.35 -15.20 23.64
N ILE A 126 43.78 -15.75 24.71
CA ILE A 126 44.09 -15.38 26.09
C ILE A 126 44.67 -16.65 26.74
N ASN A 127 45.79 -16.51 27.47
CA ASN A 127 46.28 -17.59 28.31
C ASN A 127 45.33 -17.74 29.52
N ILE A 128 44.67 -18.89 29.63
CA ILE A 128 43.64 -19.16 30.65
C ILE A 128 44.26 -20.05 31.75
N ASN A 129 44.29 -19.54 32.99
CA ASN A 129 44.84 -20.25 34.16
C ASN A 129 43.84 -21.24 34.82
N GLY A 130 42.66 -21.45 34.24
CA GLY A 130 41.66 -22.42 34.70
C GLY A 130 40.85 -22.02 35.95
N HIS A 131 41.10 -20.85 36.53
CA HIS A 131 40.32 -20.36 37.68
C HIS A 131 38.98 -19.75 37.23
N ILE A 132 37.87 -20.39 37.58
CA ILE A 132 36.51 -19.92 37.21
C ILE A 132 35.76 -19.53 38.49
N GLN A 133 35.24 -18.31 38.53
CA GLN A 133 34.47 -17.80 39.66
C GLN A 133 33.16 -17.17 39.20
N PHE A 134 32.05 -17.69 39.74
CA PHE A 134 30.72 -17.09 39.65
C PHE A 134 30.46 -16.32 40.94
N LYS A 135 30.13 -15.02 40.83
CA LYS A 135 29.78 -14.16 41.98
C LYS A 135 28.37 -13.60 41.79
N ASN A 136 27.50 -13.89 42.76
CA ASN A 136 26.15 -13.35 42.85
C ASN A 136 25.38 -13.41 41.52
N VAL A 137 25.51 -14.54 40.81
CA VAL A 137 24.97 -14.66 39.45
C VAL A 137 23.46 -14.92 39.50
N ASN A 138 22.72 -14.04 38.81
CA ASN A 138 21.30 -14.16 38.56
C ASN A 138 21.07 -14.39 37.07
N PHE A 139 20.23 -15.36 36.71
CA PHE A 139 19.99 -15.71 35.32
C PHE A 139 18.55 -16.16 35.07
N ASN A 140 17.95 -15.58 34.02
CA ASN A 140 16.62 -15.89 33.53
C ASN A 140 16.72 -16.10 32.01
N TYR A 141 16.06 -17.13 31.48
CA TYR A 141 16.01 -17.31 30.04
C TYR A 141 15.14 -16.22 29.40
N PRO A 142 15.53 -15.65 28.23
CA PRO A 142 14.75 -14.61 27.56
C PRO A 142 13.31 -15.02 27.22
N SER A 143 13.10 -16.32 26.96
CA SER A 143 11.78 -16.91 26.69
C SER A 143 10.90 -17.08 27.94
N ARG A 144 11.47 -17.01 29.15
CA ARG A 144 10.80 -17.16 30.45
C ARG A 144 11.36 -16.17 31.46
N LYS A 145 11.02 -14.89 31.29
CA LYS A 145 11.54 -13.80 32.13
C LYS A 145 11.02 -13.83 33.56
N ASP A 146 9.86 -14.44 33.76
CA ASP A 146 9.13 -14.61 35.01
C ASP A 146 9.76 -15.65 35.95
N VAL A 147 10.56 -16.57 35.43
CA VAL A 147 11.21 -17.62 36.22
C VAL A 147 12.71 -17.38 36.32
N THR A 148 13.18 -17.18 37.55
CA THR A 148 14.61 -17.09 37.86
C THR A 148 15.20 -18.48 38.00
N VAL A 149 16.17 -18.83 37.14
CA VAL A 149 16.83 -20.14 37.13
C VAL A 149 18.04 -20.17 38.05
N LEU A 150 18.89 -19.14 37.97
CA LEU A 150 19.97 -18.93 38.94
C LEU A 150 19.62 -17.72 39.78
N ASN A 151 19.65 -17.89 41.11
CA ASN A 151 19.41 -16.81 42.05
C ASN A 151 20.58 -16.73 43.02
N ASN A 152 21.37 -15.65 42.89
CA ASN A 152 22.50 -15.33 43.76
C ASN A 152 23.55 -16.45 43.85
N LEU A 153 23.86 -17.11 42.74
CA LEU A 153 24.83 -18.21 42.71
C LEU A 153 26.25 -17.69 42.98
N ASN A 154 26.91 -18.30 43.96
CA ASN A 154 28.33 -18.09 44.25
C ASN A 154 29.04 -19.44 44.17
N LEU A 155 29.99 -19.57 43.24
CA LEU A 155 30.68 -20.83 42.98
C LEU A 155 32.11 -20.54 42.51
N MET A 156 33.07 -21.27 43.08
CA MET A 156 34.48 -21.16 42.72
C MET A 156 34.97 -22.54 42.31
N ILE A 157 35.57 -22.62 41.11
CA ILE A 157 36.21 -23.83 40.59
C ILE A 157 37.71 -23.54 40.56
N GLN A 158 38.46 -24.37 41.27
CA GLN A 158 39.92 -24.40 41.23
C GLN A 158 40.35 -25.60 40.39
N ASN A 159 41.52 -25.49 39.77
CA ASN A 159 42.14 -26.56 39.01
C ASN A 159 42.68 -27.65 39.94
#